data_AF-A0A258W420-F1
#
_entry.id   AF-A0A258W420-F1
#
_cell.length_a   1.000
_cell.length_b   1.000
_cell.length_c   1.000
_cell.angle_alpha   90.00
_cell.angle_beta   90.00
_cell.angle_gamma   90.00
#
_symmetry.space_group_name_H-M   'P 1'
#
loop_
_entity.id
_entity.type
_entity.pdbx_description
1 polymer ?
#
loop_
_entity_poly.entity_id
_entity_poly.type
_entity_poly.pdbx_seq_one_letter_code
_entity_poly.pdbx_strand_id
1 'polypeptide(L)'
;MTLEASVLLTTRLLSFTMLIQAIEIFVLSRQPNFQHIWSYKNIKRDLEQGLPLSAKLIQKLFSIPSLQKIAAIQIALAALAAFQPLAIFFIGLFATHLLICIRFRGAFNGGSDMMTFVILTGTIIATLGFTKIGLIYIATHTLYSYFKAGLAKIKYKEWRNGQAIPAFLARSIFPDIQNTATKLAKQNAINTLLGWGTLIFELSALGLLLTSSASYLYFALAVVFHLAIYFSFGLNRFFWIWLTAWPATLFSLSLLNQ
;
A
#
# COMPACT_ATOMS: atom_id res chain seq x y z
N MET A 1 -20.73 10.02 1.50
CA MET A 1 -19.99 9.81 0.22
C MET A 1 -20.95 9.21 -0.78
N THR A 2 -21.16 9.80 -1.96
CA THR A 2 -22.02 9.20 -2.99
C THR A 2 -21.29 8.08 -3.73
N LEU A 3 -22.04 7.18 -4.38
CA LEU A 3 -21.47 6.09 -5.19
C LEU A 3 -20.58 6.65 -6.31
N GLU A 4 -21.06 7.64 -7.05
CA GLU A 4 -20.34 8.26 -8.17
C GLU A 4 -19.03 8.91 -7.71
N ALA A 5 -19.08 9.70 -6.63
CA ALA A 5 -17.88 10.32 -6.06
C ALA A 5 -16.86 9.29 -5.58
N SER A 6 -17.32 8.20 -4.95
CA SER A 6 -16.45 7.11 -4.52
C SER A 6 -15.73 6.44 -5.69
N VAL A 7 -16.45 6.10 -6.76
CA VAL A 7 -15.87 5.47 -7.95
C VAL A 7 -14.84 6.41 -8.58
N LEU A 8 -15.20 7.68 -8.76
CA LEU A 8 -14.34 8.68 -9.38
C LEU A 8 -13.05 8.88 -8.59
N LEU A 9 -13.16 9.06 -7.27
CA LEU A 9 -12.01 9.30 -6.41
C LEU A 9 -11.13 8.06 -6.29
N THR A 10 -11.71 6.87 -6.08
CA THR A 10 -10.93 5.62 -6.00
C THR A 10 -10.18 5.34 -7.30
N THR A 11 -10.82 5.45 -8.46
CA THR A 11 -10.17 5.19 -9.75
C THR A 11 -9.06 6.21 -10.05
N ARG A 12 -9.30 7.50 -9.81
CA ARG A 12 -8.29 8.56 -10.04
C ARG A 12 -7.11 8.48 -9.07
N LEU A 13 -7.37 8.26 -7.78
CA LEU A 13 -6.30 8.08 -6.78
C LEU A 13 -5.50 6.81 -7.06
N LEU A 14 -6.14 5.72 -7.50
CA LEU A 14 -5.45 4.50 -7.89
C LEU A 14 -4.55 4.73 -9.10
N SER A 15 -5.06 5.36 -10.15
CA SER A 15 -4.28 5.72 -11.34
C SER A 15 -3.10 6.61 -10.97
N PHE A 16 -3.31 7.64 -10.14
CA PHE A 16 -2.24 8.51 -9.67
C PHE A 16 -1.18 7.76 -8.84
N THR A 17 -1.63 6.89 -7.92
CA THR A 17 -0.75 6.06 -7.10
C THR A 17 0.10 5.13 -7.96
N MET A 18 -0.52 4.43 -8.91
CA MET A 18 0.18 3.53 -9.84
C MET A 18 1.15 4.28 -10.74
N LEU A 19 0.80 5.49 -11.17
CA LEU A 19 1.69 6.35 -11.95
C LEU A 19 2.96 6.71 -11.18
N ILE A 20 2.83 7.19 -9.93
CA ILE A 20 3.98 7.51 -9.08
C ILE A 20 4.87 6.29 -8.86
N GLN A 21 4.28 5.15 -8.50
CA GLN A 21 5.02 3.91 -8.25
C GLN A 21 5.80 3.45 -9.50
N ALA A 22 5.17 3.53 -10.67
CA ALA A 22 5.76 3.11 -11.93
C ALA A 22 6.91 4.05 -12.37
N ILE A 23 6.73 5.37 -12.21
CA ILE A 23 7.78 6.37 -12.47
C ILE A 23 8.98 6.11 -11.55
N GLU A 24 8.74 5.87 -10.26
CA GLU A 24 9.80 5.58 -9.29
C GLU A 24 10.61 4.34 -9.70
N ILE A 25 9.94 3.21 -10.02
CA ILE A 25 10.63 2.01 -10.52
C ILE A 25 11.39 2.30 -11.81
N PHE A 26 10.79 3.03 -12.74
CA PHE A 26 11.42 3.36 -14.01
C PHE A 26 12.71 4.16 -13.82
N VAL A 27 12.67 5.21 -12.99
CA VAL A 27 13.83 6.04 -12.67
C VAL A 27 14.89 5.24 -11.90
N LEU A 28 14.50 4.52 -10.85
CA LEU A 28 15.43 3.71 -10.05
C LEU A 28 16.10 2.62 -10.89
N SER A 29 15.36 1.97 -11.79
CA SER A 29 15.89 0.89 -12.63
C SER A 29 16.97 1.33 -13.62
N ARG A 30 17.16 2.64 -13.79
CA ARG A 30 18.24 3.21 -14.63
C ARG A 30 19.50 3.51 -13.83
N GLN A 31 19.44 3.52 -12.50
CA GLN A 31 20.60 3.85 -11.65
C GLN A 31 21.64 2.71 -11.65
N PRO A 32 22.96 3.01 -11.75
CA PRO A 32 24.00 1.97 -11.80
C PRO A 32 23.95 1.02 -10.62
N ASN A 33 23.79 1.54 -9.40
CA ASN A 33 23.70 0.72 -8.18
C ASN A 33 22.50 -0.23 -8.22
N PHE A 34 21.36 0.23 -8.74
CA PHE A 34 20.18 -0.61 -8.90
C PHE A 34 20.43 -1.71 -9.93
N GLN A 35 20.99 -1.38 -11.10
CA GLN A 35 21.29 -2.36 -12.14
C GLN A 35 22.30 -3.41 -11.67
N HIS A 36 23.26 -3.01 -10.82
CA HIS A 36 24.22 -3.91 -10.21
C HIS A 36 23.55 -4.84 -9.18
N ILE A 37 22.89 -4.28 -8.16
CA ILE A 37 22.28 -5.04 -7.05
C ILE A 37 21.14 -5.93 -7.55
N TRP A 38 20.24 -5.36 -8.36
CA TRP A 38 19.05 -6.04 -8.87
C TRP A 38 19.25 -6.63 -10.27
N SER A 39 20.48 -6.90 -10.68
CA SER A 39 20.74 -7.58 -11.95
C SER A 39 20.02 -8.93 -12.02
N TYR A 40 19.69 -9.39 -13.24
CA TYR A 40 19.13 -10.73 -13.43
C TYR A 40 20.05 -11.80 -12.81
N LYS A 41 21.37 -11.63 -12.95
CA LYS A 41 22.38 -12.55 -12.40
C LYS A 41 22.21 -12.76 -10.90
N ASN A 42 21.85 -11.72 -10.14
CA ASN A 42 21.74 -11.79 -8.68
C ASN A 42 20.42 -12.42 -8.21
N ILE A 43 19.35 -12.33 -9.02
CA ILE A 43 18.03 -12.81 -8.62
C ILE A 43 17.57 -14.07 -9.36
N LYS A 44 18.31 -14.52 -10.39
CA LYS A 44 17.91 -15.64 -11.24
C LYS A 44 17.66 -16.92 -10.46
N ARG A 45 18.43 -17.18 -9.41
CA ARG A 45 18.30 -18.41 -8.61
C ARG A 45 16.91 -18.52 -7.98
N ASP A 46 16.41 -17.44 -7.41
CA ASP A 46 15.09 -17.46 -6.75
C ASP A 46 13.97 -17.54 -7.77
N LEU A 47 14.12 -16.85 -8.91
CA LEU A 47 13.12 -16.86 -9.97
C LEU A 47 13.04 -18.21 -10.69
N GLU A 48 14.19 -18.81 -11.03
CA GLU A 48 14.27 -20.10 -11.74
C GLU A 48 13.83 -21.28 -10.85
N GLN A 49 13.96 -21.16 -9.53
CA GLN A 49 13.45 -22.18 -8.59
C GLN A 49 11.97 -21.97 -8.24
N GLY A 50 11.51 -20.71 -8.19
CA GLY A 50 10.17 -20.37 -7.72
C GLY A 50 9.09 -20.37 -8.82
N LEU A 51 9.45 -20.34 -10.10
CA LEU A 51 8.50 -20.25 -11.20
C LEU A 51 8.53 -21.51 -12.08
N PRO A 52 7.37 -22.06 -12.46
CA PRO A 52 7.28 -23.22 -13.36
C PRO A 52 7.45 -22.80 -14.84
N LEU A 53 8.46 -21.98 -15.13
CA LEU A 53 8.75 -21.43 -16.46
C LEU A 53 10.18 -21.78 -16.88
N SER A 54 10.44 -21.83 -18.20
CA SER A 54 11.80 -22.04 -18.69
C SER A 54 12.73 -20.88 -18.30
N ALA A 55 14.00 -21.19 -18.03
CA ALA A 55 15.01 -20.17 -17.69
C ALA A 55 15.12 -19.06 -18.75
N LYS A 56 14.98 -19.40 -20.05
CA LYS A 56 14.95 -18.40 -21.14
C LYS A 56 13.79 -17.42 -21.01
N LEU A 57 12.60 -17.91 -20.67
CA LEU A 57 11.42 -17.07 -20.49
C LEU A 57 11.55 -16.19 -19.22
N ILE A 58 12.05 -16.76 -18.13
CA ILE A 58 12.32 -16.05 -16.88
C ILE A 58 13.32 -14.91 -17.12
N GLN A 59 14.44 -15.19 -17.80
CA GLN A 59 15.41 -14.17 -18.18
C GLN A 59 14.78 -13.08 -19.05
N LYS A 60 13.97 -13.46 -20.04
CA LYS A 60 13.29 -12.50 -20.90
C LYS A 60 12.33 -11.61 -20.11
N LEU A 61 11.51 -12.16 -19.22
CA LEU A 61 10.50 -11.40 -18.47
C LEU A 61 11.09 -10.54 -17.36
N PHE A 62 12.13 -11.04 -16.67
CA PHE A 62 12.63 -10.44 -15.44
C PHE A 62 14.04 -9.84 -15.59
N SER A 63 14.48 -9.54 -16.82
CA SER A 63 15.66 -8.70 -17.06
C SER A 63 15.41 -7.23 -16.68
N ILE A 64 16.49 -6.45 -16.51
CA ILE A 64 16.41 -5.01 -16.26
C ILE A 64 15.69 -4.27 -17.41
N PRO A 65 16.01 -4.51 -18.70
CA PRO A 65 15.27 -3.89 -19.81
C PRO A 65 13.77 -4.22 -19.78
N SER A 66 13.40 -5.44 -19.40
CA SER A 66 11.99 -5.83 -19.29
C SER A 66 11.30 -5.16 -18.11
N LEU A 67 11.97 -5.00 -16.96
CA LEU A 67 11.44 -4.19 -15.84
C LEU A 67 11.15 -2.75 -16.28
N GLN A 68 12.07 -2.13 -17.03
CA GLN A 68 11.89 -0.78 -17.57
C GLN A 68 10.70 -0.69 -18.52
N LYS A 69 10.52 -1.69 -19.41
CA LYS A 69 9.37 -1.77 -20.32
C LYS A 69 8.06 -1.97 -19.54
N ILE A 70 8.04 -2.87 -18.57
CA ILE A 70 6.86 -3.11 -17.71
C ILE A 70 6.48 -1.82 -16.97
N ALA A 71 7.45 -1.11 -16.40
CA ALA A 71 7.20 0.17 -15.73
C ALA A 71 6.68 1.24 -16.70
N ALA A 72 7.24 1.35 -17.92
CA ALA A 72 6.73 2.27 -18.94
C ALA A 72 5.30 1.95 -19.39
N ILE A 73 4.97 0.65 -19.55
CA ILE A 73 3.60 0.20 -19.83
C ILE A 73 2.69 0.58 -18.66
N GLN A 74 3.12 0.36 -17.42
CA GLN A 74 2.34 0.71 -16.24
C GLN A 74 2.08 2.22 -16.14
N ILE A 75 3.05 3.07 -16.49
CA ILE A 75 2.88 4.53 -16.62
C ILE A 75 1.79 4.86 -17.64
N ALA A 76 1.84 4.28 -18.83
CA ALA A 76 0.87 4.53 -19.89
C ALA A 76 -0.55 4.07 -19.48
N LEU A 77 -0.66 2.86 -18.91
CA LEU A 77 -1.94 2.33 -18.42
C LEU A 77 -2.53 3.19 -17.29
N ALA A 78 -1.69 3.66 -16.37
CA ALA A 78 -2.12 4.53 -15.28
C ALA A 78 -2.62 5.88 -15.81
N ALA A 79 -1.93 6.48 -16.79
CA ALA A 79 -2.36 7.70 -17.44
C ALA A 79 -3.71 7.51 -18.16
N LEU A 80 -3.85 6.44 -18.95
CA LEU A 80 -5.11 6.12 -19.64
C LEU A 80 -6.26 5.88 -18.65
N ALA A 81 -6.03 5.10 -17.60
CA ALA A 81 -7.02 4.82 -16.57
C ALA A 81 -7.47 6.08 -15.79
N ALA A 82 -6.63 7.11 -15.67
CA ALA A 82 -6.98 8.36 -15.01
C ALA A 82 -8.06 9.16 -15.77
N PHE A 83 -8.07 9.07 -17.11
CA PHE A 83 -9.03 9.76 -17.97
C PHE A 83 -10.21 8.87 -18.36
N GLN A 84 -9.97 7.57 -18.55
CA GLN A 84 -10.96 6.58 -18.96
C GLN A 84 -10.86 5.35 -18.06
N PRO A 85 -11.68 5.24 -17.00
CA PRO A 85 -11.57 4.15 -16.01
C PRO A 85 -12.17 2.83 -16.52
N LEU A 86 -11.64 2.30 -17.62
CA LEU A 86 -12.05 1.01 -18.20
C LEU A 86 -11.37 -0.16 -17.49
N ALA A 87 -12.10 -1.28 -17.34
CA ALA A 87 -11.60 -2.49 -16.68
C ALA A 87 -10.28 -3.01 -17.26
N ILE A 88 -10.11 -2.93 -18.58
CA ILE A 88 -8.90 -3.41 -19.28
C ILE A 88 -7.63 -2.71 -18.80
N PHE A 89 -7.68 -1.41 -18.46
CA PHE A 89 -6.51 -0.70 -17.97
C PHE A 89 -6.16 -1.15 -16.55
N PHE A 90 -7.14 -1.34 -15.68
CA PHE A 90 -6.90 -1.85 -14.33
C PHE A 90 -6.42 -3.31 -14.32
N ILE A 91 -6.89 -4.14 -15.26
CA ILE A 91 -6.35 -5.50 -15.48
C ILE A 91 -4.89 -5.44 -15.91
N GLY A 92 -4.54 -4.53 -16.82
CA GLY A 92 -3.15 -4.30 -17.22
C GLY A 92 -2.27 -3.79 -16.06
N LEU A 93 -2.79 -2.87 -15.23
CA LEU A 93 -2.13 -2.38 -14.02
C LEU A 93 -1.89 -3.52 -13.02
N PHE A 94 -2.88 -4.40 -12.82
CA PHE A 94 -2.75 -5.61 -12.00
C PHE A 94 -1.66 -6.54 -12.53
N ALA A 95 -1.68 -6.85 -13.83
CA ALA A 95 -0.69 -7.73 -14.43
C ALA A 95 0.74 -7.16 -14.34
N THR A 96 0.91 -5.87 -14.62
CA THR A 96 2.22 -5.21 -14.51
C THR A 96 2.71 -5.13 -13.06
N HIS A 97 1.84 -4.82 -12.10
CA HIS A 97 2.19 -4.82 -10.69
C HIS A 97 2.58 -6.22 -10.21
N LEU A 98 1.84 -7.25 -10.63
CA LEU A 98 2.17 -8.65 -10.34
C LEU A 98 3.54 -9.05 -10.87
N LEU A 99 3.87 -8.71 -12.12
CA LEU A 99 5.19 -9.00 -12.70
C LEU A 99 6.32 -8.29 -11.94
N ILE A 100 6.10 -7.04 -11.52
CA ILE A 100 7.06 -6.30 -10.68
C ILE A 100 7.23 -7.02 -9.34
N CYS A 101 6.15 -7.38 -8.65
CA CYS A 101 6.20 -8.10 -7.38
C CYS A 101 6.92 -9.45 -7.52
N ILE A 102 6.59 -10.26 -8.53
CA ILE A 102 7.29 -11.54 -8.78
C ILE A 102 8.79 -11.33 -8.92
N ARG A 103 9.21 -10.30 -9.67
CA ARG A 103 10.64 -9.97 -9.83
C ARG A 103 11.34 -9.71 -8.51
N PHE A 104 10.65 -9.12 -7.55
CA PHE A 104 11.16 -8.82 -6.21
C PHE A 104 10.72 -9.85 -5.15
N ARG A 105 10.45 -11.10 -5.56
CA ARG A 105 10.13 -12.24 -4.68
C ARG A 105 8.82 -12.07 -3.89
N GLY A 106 7.84 -11.38 -4.48
CA GLY A 106 6.51 -11.16 -3.91
C GLY A 106 6.27 -9.69 -3.56
N ALA A 107 5.46 -9.44 -2.53
CA ALA A 107 5.14 -8.11 -2.03
C ALA A 107 6.37 -7.49 -1.34
N PHE A 108 7.31 -6.98 -2.14
CA PHE A 108 8.59 -6.43 -1.69
C PHE A 108 8.43 -5.24 -0.76
N ASN A 109 7.43 -4.39 -1.01
CA ASN A 109 7.07 -3.26 -0.13
C ASN A 109 6.04 -3.67 0.93
N GLY A 110 5.82 -4.97 1.13
CA GLY A 110 4.94 -5.53 2.14
C GLY A 110 3.50 -5.07 2.00
N GLY A 111 3.02 -4.35 3.01
CA GLY A 111 1.61 -3.94 3.10
C GLY A 111 1.13 -3.05 1.96
N SER A 112 2.00 -2.23 1.35
CA SER A 112 1.57 -1.36 0.24
C SER A 112 1.30 -2.15 -1.05
N ASP A 113 2.10 -3.17 -1.35
CA ASP A 113 1.88 -4.02 -2.54
C ASP A 113 0.60 -4.85 -2.35
N MET A 114 0.39 -5.41 -1.15
CA MET A 114 -0.84 -6.13 -0.83
C MET A 114 -2.09 -5.24 -0.92
N MET A 115 -2.03 -4.01 -0.40
CA MET A 115 -3.13 -3.05 -0.54
C MET A 115 -3.33 -2.63 -2.00
N THR A 116 -2.26 -2.55 -2.80
CA THR A 116 -2.35 -2.28 -4.24
C THR A 116 -3.14 -3.36 -4.96
N PHE A 117 -2.87 -4.65 -4.67
CA PHE A 117 -3.68 -5.75 -5.20
C PHE A 117 -5.14 -5.68 -4.76
N VAL A 118 -5.42 -5.40 -3.49
CA VAL A 118 -6.79 -5.25 -2.97
C VAL A 118 -7.56 -4.18 -3.76
N ILE A 119 -6.97 -3.00 -3.92
CA ILE A 119 -7.64 -1.87 -4.57
C ILE A 119 -7.80 -2.13 -6.07
N LEU A 120 -6.80 -2.71 -6.74
CA LEU A 120 -6.91 -3.11 -8.15
C LEU A 120 -8.01 -4.15 -8.34
N THR A 121 -8.08 -5.20 -7.52
CA THR A 121 -9.12 -6.23 -7.60
C THR A 121 -10.51 -5.62 -7.40
N GLY A 122 -10.72 -4.82 -6.35
CA GLY A 122 -12.00 -4.17 -6.11
C GLY A 122 -12.40 -3.20 -7.21
N THR A 123 -11.44 -2.47 -7.77
CA THR A 123 -11.68 -1.55 -8.90
C THR A 123 -12.04 -2.30 -10.18
N ILE A 124 -11.35 -3.41 -10.49
CA ILE A 124 -11.69 -4.28 -11.62
C ILE A 124 -13.12 -4.80 -11.48
N ILE A 125 -13.48 -5.36 -10.32
CA ILE A 125 -14.86 -5.82 -10.04
C ILE A 125 -15.86 -4.68 -10.26
N ALA A 126 -15.55 -3.48 -9.75
CA ALA A 126 -16.45 -2.34 -9.88
C ALA A 126 -16.66 -1.88 -11.33
N THR A 127 -15.60 -1.89 -12.13
CA THR A 127 -15.62 -1.49 -13.56
C THR A 127 -16.23 -2.54 -14.48
N LEU A 128 -16.36 -3.80 -14.04
CA LEU A 128 -17.07 -4.86 -14.77
C LEU A 128 -18.60 -4.85 -14.54
N GLY A 129 -19.12 -3.84 -13.85
CA GLY A 129 -20.56 -3.68 -13.58
C GLY A 129 -20.99 -4.03 -12.16
N PHE A 130 -20.09 -4.58 -11.33
CA PHE A 130 -20.37 -4.91 -9.93
C PHE A 130 -19.91 -3.80 -8.97
N THR A 131 -20.29 -2.56 -9.26
CA THR A 131 -19.71 -1.35 -8.64
C THR A 131 -19.75 -1.37 -7.12
N LYS A 132 -20.92 -1.59 -6.51
CA LYS A 132 -21.04 -1.63 -5.04
C LYS A 132 -20.21 -2.76 -4.42
N ILE A 133 -20.19 -3.94 -5.05
CA ILE A 133 -19.45 -5.12 -4.56
C ILE A 133 -17.94 -4.84 -4.56
N GLY A 134 -17.43 -4.25 -5.65
CA GLY A 134 -16.02 -3.87 -5.74
C GLY A 134 -15.59 -2.86 -4.66
N LEU A 135 -16.42 -1.86 -4.36
CA LEU A 135 -16.14 -0.89 -3.30
C LEU A 135 -16.21 -1.53 -1.90
N ILE A 136 -17.22 -2.38 -1.65
CA ILE A 136 -17.35 -3.14 -0.39
C ILE A 136 -16.16 -4.08 -0.18
N TYR A 137 -15.65 -4.70 -1.25
CA TYR A 137 -14.44 -5.51 -1.20
C TYR A 137 -13.23 -4.70 -0.70
N ILE A 138 -13.00 -3.50 -1.27
CA ILE A 138 -11.93 -2.60 -0.83
C ILE A 138 -12.11 -2.21 0.64
N ALA A 139 -13.33 -1.80 1.02
CA ALA A 139 -13.64 -1.39 2.39
C ALA A 139 -13.38 -2.52 3.40
N THR A 140 -13.85 -3.74 3.07
CA THR A 140 -13.68 -4.94 3.91
C THR A 140 -12.20 -5.21 4.17
N HIS A 141 -11.38 -5.23 3.12
CA HIS A 141 -9.96 -5.46 3.27
C HIS A 141 -9.25 -4.31 3.99
N THR A 142 -9.68 -3.07 3.81
CA THR A 142 -9.14 -1.89 4.51
C THR A 142 -9.37 -2.00 6.02
N LEU A 143 -10.61 -2.25 6.44
CA LEU A 143 -10.95 -2.42 7.85
C LEU A 143 -10.27 -3.65 8.46
N TYR A 144 -10.21 -4.75 7.71
CA TYR A 144 -9.50 -5.96 8.13
C TYR A 144 -7.99 -5.71 8.31
N SER A 145 -7.36 -4.91 7.45
CA SER A 145 -5.94 -4.58 7.58
C SER A 145 -5.65 -3.75 8.83
N TYR A 146 -6.50 -2.76 9.17
CA TYR A 146 -6.39 -2.03 10.44
C TYR A 146 -6.56 -2.97 11.63
N PHE A 147 -7.60 -3.80 11.62
CA PHE A 147 -7.83 -4.79 12.69
C PHE A 147 -6.63 -5.72 12.90
N LYS A 148 -6.09 -6.30 11.82
CA LYS A 148 -4.94 -7.20 11.87
C LYS A 148 -3.69 -6.49 12.43
N ALA A 149 -3.48 -5.22 12.06
CA ALA A 149 -2.38 -4.42 12.58
C ALA A 149 -2.54 -4.12 14.08
N GLY A 150 -3.75 -3.82 14.53
CA GLY A 150 -4.08 -3.56 15.94
C GLY A 150 -3.95 -4.83 16.78
N LEU A 151 -4.40 -5.98 16.26
CA LEU A 151 -4.27 -7.26 16.92
C LEU A 151 -2.80 -7.66 17.14
N ALA A 152 -1.92 -7.35 16.18
CA ALA A 152 -0.48 -7.54 16.36
C ALA A 152 0.05 -6.70 17.55
N LYS A 153 -0.46 -5.47 17.72
CA LYS A 153 -0.07 -4.56 18.83
C LYS A 153 -0.60 -5.00 20.19
N ILE A 154 -1.71 -5.73 20.23
CA ILE A 154 -2.13 -6.44 21.44
C ILE A 154 -1.13 -7.55 21.78
N LYS A 155 -0.79 -8.38 20.77
CA LYS A 155 0.03 -9.59 20.93
C LYS A 155 1.46 -9.27 21.40
N TYR A 156 2.08 -8.24 20.84
CA TYR A 156 3.47 -7.87 21.14
C TYR A 156 3.52 -6.84 22.28
N LYS A 157 4.06 -7.25 23.44
CA LYS A 157 4.11 -6.44 24.68
C LYS A 157 4.84 -5.12 24.52
N GLU A 158 5.75 -5.04 23.54
CA GLU A 158 6.59 -3.89 23.22
C GLU A 158 5.75 -2.66 22.86
N TRP A 159 4.56 -2.86 22.30
CA TRP A 159 3.64 -1.76 21.99
C TRP A 159 2.96 -1.19 23.24
N ARG A 160 2.68 -2.04 24.23
CA ARG A 160 1.96 -1.67 25.45
C ARG A 160 2.87 -1.10 26.54
N ASN A 161 4.16 -1.41 26.49
CA ASN A 161 5.17 -0.90 27.43
C ASN A 161 6.04 0.22 26.86
N GLY A 162 5.71 0.75 25.67
CA GLY A 162 6.41 1.88 25.04
C GLY A 162 7.77 1.55 24.39
N GLN A 163 8.17 0.29 24.29
CA GLN A 163 9.44 -0.07 23.63
C GLN A 163 9.36 -0.08 22.10
N ALA A 164 8.17 -0.29 21.53
CA ALA A 164 7.98 -0.42 20.09
C ALA A 164 8.28 0.88 19.33
N ILE A 165 7.82 2.03 19.81
CA ILE A 165 7.96 3.32 19.11
C ILE A 165 9.43 3.68 18.83
N PRO A 166 10.32 3.78 19.85
CA PRO A 166 11.73 4.07 19.57
C PRO A 166 12.41 2.96 18.76
N ALA A 167 12.06 1.69 18.97
CA ALA A 167 12.60 0.58 18.19
C ALA A 167 12.21 0.65 16.70
N PHE A 168 11.00 1.12 16.39
CA PHE A 168 10.55 1.36 15.03
C PHE A 168 11.28 2.56 14.42
N LEU A 169 11.29 3.72 15.09
CA LEU A 169 11.93 4.94 14.57
C LEU A 169 13.43 4.76 14.35
N ALA A 170 14.11 3.93 15.15
CA ALA A 170 15.52 3.60 14.95
C ALA A 170 15.81 2.89 13.62
N ARG A 171 14.80 2.33 12.94
CA ARG A 171 14.92 1.68 11.62
C ARG A 171 14.65 2.64 10.45
N SER A 172 14.40 3.92 10.73
CA SER A 172 14.24 4.93 9.69
C SER A 172 15.47 5.02 8.80
N ILE A 173 15.28 5.40 7.53
CA ILE A 173 16.38 5.75 6.62
C ILE A 173 16.93 7.17 6.87
N PHE A 174 16.24 7.97 7.69
CA PHE A 174 16.59 9.37 7.96
C PHE A 174 17.34 9.51 9.29
N PRO A 175 18.58 10.04 9.30
CA PRO A 175 19.39 10.19 10.51
C PRO A 175 18.69 11.00 11.63
N ASP A 176 17.96 12.06 11.29
CA ASP A 176 17.26 12.88 12.29
C ASP A 176 16.14 12.13 13.02
N ILE A 177 15.46 11.22 12.31
CA ILE A 177 14.44 10.35 12.91
C ILE A 177 15.11 9.29 13.80
N GLN A 178 16.24 8.73 13.40
CA GLN A 178 17.05 7.83 14.23
C GLN A 178 17.53 8.54 15.51
N ASN A 179 17.99 9.78 15.41
CA ASN A 179 18.40 10.60 16.55
C ASN A 179 17.21 10.88 17.50
N THR A 180 16.04 11.14 16.93
CA THR A 180 14.80 11.30 17.69
C THR A 180 14.43 10.02 18.43
N ALA A 181 14.63 8.85 17.82
CA ALA A 181 14.43 7.55 18.48
C ALA A 181 15.28 7.40 19.75
N THR A 182 16.56 7.79 19.70
CA THR A 182 17.47 7.73 20.86
C THR A 182 17.02 8.67 22.00
N LYS A 183 16.48 9.85 21.66
CA LYS A 183 15.92 10.80 22.65
C LYS A 183 14.64 10.24 23.26
N LEU A 184 13.73 9.72 22.43
CA LEU A 184 12.46 9.13 22.85
C LEU A 184 12.66 7.86 23.68
N ALA A 185 13.72 7.08 23.46
CA ALA A 185 14.02 5.88 24.24
C ALA A 185 14.09 6.16 25.77
N LYS A 186 14.36 7.41 26.17
CA LYS A 186 14.39 7.85 27.57
C LYS A 186 13.02 8.28 28.13
N GLN A 187 11.99 8.38 27.28
CA GLN A 187 10.67 8.94 27.61
C GLN A 187 9.57 7.87 27.63
N ASN A 188 9.59 7.01 28.65
CA ASN A 188 8.70 5.84 28.70
C ASN A 188 7.20 6.19 28.66
N ALA A 189 6.78 7.24 29.36
CA ALA A 189 5.37 7.65 29.41
C ALA A 189 4.84 8.06 28.02
N ILE A 190 5.62 8.85 27.28
CA ILE A 190 5.27 9.32 25.93
C ILE A 190 5.20 8.13 24.96
N ASN A 191 6.19 7.24 24.97
CA ASN A 191 6.17 6.09 24.07
C ASN A 191 5.04 5.11 24.41
N THR A 192 4.71 4.95 25.70
CA THR A 192 3.57 4.14 26.12
C THR A 192 2.27 4.75 25.60
N LEU A 193 2.07 6.06 25.74
CA LEU A 193 0.91 6.77 25.20
C LEU A 193 0.81 6.61 23.68
N LEU A 194 1.92 6.78 22.95
CA LEU A 194 1.95 6.62 21.48
C LEU A 194 1.68 5.17 21.04
N GLY A 195 2.20 4.19 21.79
CA GLY A 195 1.97 2.78 21.54
C GLY A 195 0.50 2.38 21.73
N TRP A 196 -0.11 2.79 22.85
CA TRP A 196 -1.54 2.60 23.10
C TRP A 196 -2.41 3.40 22.13
N GLY A 197 -2.04 4.64 21.82
CA GLY A 197 -2.75 5.46 20.85
C GLY A 197 -2.80 4.81 19.47
N THR A 198 -1.68 4.26 19.00
CA THR A 198 -1.62 3.51 17.73
C THR A 198 -2.49 2.26 17.77
N LEU A 199 -2.43 1.49 18.87
CA LEU A 199 -3.23 0.28 19.07
C LEU A 199 -4.73 0.61 19.03
N ILE A 200 -5.16 1.59 19.81
CA ILE A 200 -6.58 1.99 19.93
C ILE A 200 -7.08 2.52 18.59
N PHE A 201 -6.30 3.38 17.92
CA PHE A 201 -6.62 3.89 16.60
C PHE A 201 -6.91 2.74 15.63
N GLU A 202 -5.97 1.81 15.46
CA GLU A 202 -6.13 0.71 14.50
C GLU A 202 -7.29 -0.25 14.83
N LEU A 203 -7.51 -0.57 16.11
CA LEU A 203 -8.65 -1.43 16.48
C LEU A 203 -10.00 -0.73 16.36
N SER A 204 -10.04 0.58 16.58
CA SER A 204 -11.28 1.36 16.47
C SER A 204 -11.84 1.40 15.05
N ALA A 205 -11.08 0.98 14.04
CA ALA A 205 -11.57 0.76 12.68
C ALA A 205 -12.81 -0.15 12.64
N LEU A 206 -12.85 -1.24 13.43
CA LEU A 206 -14.02 -2.12 13.47
C LEU A 206 -15.23 -1.46 14.14
N GLY A 207 -15.01 -0.49 15.02
CA GLY A 207 -16.09 0.30 15.61
C GLY A 207 -16.90 1.07 14.56
N LEU A 208 -16.29 1.38 13.40
CA LEU A 208 -16.99 2.03 12.28
C LEU A 208 -18.10 1.16 11.68
N LEU A 209 -18.05 -0.17 11.87
CA LEU A 209 -19.12 -1.08 11.45
C LEU A 209 -20.36 -0.99 12.36
N LEU A 210 -20.19 -0.52 13.60
CA LEU A 210 -21.29 -0.31 14.54
C LEU A 210 -21.93 1.06 14.36
N THR A 211 -21.12 2.07 14.05
CA THR A 211 -21.58 3.42 13.77
C THR A 211 -20.64 4.11 12.78
N SER A 212 -21.19 4.57 11.66
CA SER A 212 -20.38 5.24 10.63
C SER A 212 -20.29 6.76 10.83
N SER A 213 -20.86 7.31 11.90
CA SER A 213 -20.86 8.75 12.19
C SER A 213 -19.44 9.32 12.33
N ALA A 214 -18.50 8.53 12.85
CA ALA A 214 -17.10 8.91 13.01
C ALA A 214 -16.22 8.62 11.78
N SER A 215 -16.78 8.12 10.67
CA SER A 215 -15.99 7.65 9.50
C SER A 215 -15.11 8.73 8.88
N TYR A 216 -15.60 9.96 8.75
CA TYR A 216 -14.81 11.09 8.23
C TYR A 216 -13.73 11.56 9.20
N LEU A 217 -14.00 11.55 10.51
CA LEU A 217 -12.98 11.86 11.52
C LEU A 217 -11.89 10.80 11.53
N TYR A 218 -12.27 9.52 11.49
CA TYR A 218 -11.32 8.41 11.42
C TYR A 218 -10.48 8.53 10.14
N PHE A 219 -11.09 8.83 9.00
CA PHE A 219 -10.37 9.06 7.75
C PHE A 219 -9.31 10.16 7.90
N ALA A 220 -9.67 11.32 8.49
CA ALA A 220 -8.71 12.40 8.72
C ALA A 220 -7.54 11.95 9.61
N LEU A 221 -7.81 11.22 10.69
CA LEU A 221 -6.78 10.64 11.55
C LEU A 221 -5.91 9.63 10.81
N ALA A 222 -6.50 8.82 9.94
CA ALA A 222 -5.77 7.88 9.11
C ALA A 222 -4.81 8.58 8.12
N VAL A 223 -5.23 9.70 7.52
CA VAL A 223 -4.34 10.52 6.66
C VAL A 223 -3.14 11.02 7.47
N VAL A 224 -3.37 11.60 8.64
CA VAL A 224 -2.30 12.09 9.53
C VAL A 224 -1.37 10.95 9.94
N PHE A 225 -1.93 9.80 10.32
CA PHE A 225 -1.14 8.62 10.67
C PHE A 225 -0.24 8.15 9.52
N HIS A 226 -0.79 8.04 8.30
CA HIS A 226 0.00 7.59 7.15
C HIS A 226 1.02 8.64 6.70
N LEU A 227 0.74 9.93 6.86
CA LEU A 227 1.73 10.99 6.65
C LEU A 227 2.86 10.92 7.67
N ALA A 228 2.57 10.66 8.94
CA ALA A 228 3.62 10.49 9.96
C ALA A 228 4.54 9.31 9.60
N ILE A 229 3.98 8.20 9.11
CA ILE A 229 4.76 7.05 8.61
C ILE A 229 5.56 7.44 7.36
N TYR A 230 4.98 8.19 6.43
CA TYR A 230 5.69 8.68 5.24
C TYR A 230 6.93 9.49 5.61
N PHE A 231 6.79 10.51 6.46
CA PHE A 231 7.91 11.35 6.88
C PHE A 231 8.92 10.62 7.75
N SER A 232 8.47 9.65 8.54
CA SER A 232 9.36 8.88 9.42
C SER A 232 10.18 7.84 8.67
N PHE A 233 9.66 7.25 7.58
CA PHE A 233 10.26 6.06 6.95
C PHE A 233 10.48 6.18 5.44
N GLY A 234 10.07 7.27 4.80
CA GLY A 234 10.16 7.45 3.35
C GLY A 234 9.21 6.53 2.57
N LEU A 235 8.16 6.01 3.21
CA LEU A 235 7.25 5.02 2.61
C LEU A 235 6.20 5.68 1.70
N ASN A 236 6.67 6.24 0.58
CA ASN A 236 5.84 6.96 -0.41
C ASN A 236 4.65 6.13 -0.90
N ARG A 237 4.91 4.89 -1.34
CA ARG A 237 3.87 3.99 -1.88
C ARG A 237 2.80 3.65 -0.84
N PHE A 238 3.23 3.51 0.41
CA PHE A 238 2.34 3.20 1.53
C PHE A 238 1.34 4.33 1.75
N PHE A 239 1.79 5.58 1.80
CA PHE A 239 0.87 6.71 1.98
C PHE A 239 -0.21 6.77 0.90
N TRP A 240 0.18 6.76 -0.38
CA TRP A 240 -0.75 6.94 -1.50
C TRP A 240 -1.75 5.81 -1.64
N ILE A 241 -1.32 4.55 -1.49
CA ILE A 241 -2.23 3.43 -1.68
C ILE A 241 -3.28 3.33 -0.58
N TRP A 242 -2.91 3.64 0.67
CA TRP A 242 -3.87 3.65 1.76
C TRP A 242 -4.84 4.81 1.66
N LEU A 243 -4.40 5.98 1.16
CA LEU A 243 -5.31 7.09 0.83
C LEU A 243 -6.35 6.68 -0.24
N THR A 244 -5.92 5.90 -1.23
CA THR A 244 -6.78 5.41 -2.33
C THR A 244 -7.92 4.50 -1.83
N ALA A 245 -7.74 3.80 -0.70
CA ALA A 245 -8.74 2.90 -0.15
C ALA A 245 -9.95 3.63 0.49
N TRP A 246 -9.75 4.90 0.88
CA TRP A 246 -10.72 5.62 1.71
C TRP A 246 -12.02 6.03 1.02
N PRO A 247 -12.05 6.48 -0.25
CA PRO A 247 -13.33 6.81 -0.89
C PRO A 247 -14.29 5.62 -0.92
N ALA A 248 -13.79 4.44 -1.33
CA ALA A 248 -14.53 3.18 -1.28
C ALA A 248 -14.99 2.83 0.14
N THR A 249 -14.11 2.96 1.13
CA THR A 249 -14.43 2.69 2.54
C THR A 249 -15.52 3.60 3.09
N LEU A 250 -15.43 4.91 2.83
CA LEU A 250 -16.43 5.90 3.26
C LEU A 250 -17.80 5.64 2.59
N PHE A 251 -17.81 5.27 1.31
CA PHE A 251 -19.05 4.87 0.64
C PHE A 251 -19.65 3.62 1.29
N SER A 252 -18.86 2.55 1.47
CA SER A 252 -19.36 1.30 2.04
C SER A 252 -19.87 1.46 3.46
N LEU A 253 -19.19 2.25 4.31
CA LEU A 253 -19.66 2.57 5.66
C LEU A 253 -20.97 3.38 5.65
N SER A 254 -21.17 4.24 4.65
CA SER A 254 -22.43 5.01 4.53
C SER A 254 -23.65 4.15 4.19
N LEU A 255 -23.45 2.91 3.73
CA LEU A 255 -24.53 1.95 3.51
C LEU A 255 -25.12 1.43 4.83
N LEU A 256 -24.41 1.58 5.96
CA LEU A 256 -24.87 1.12 7.28
C LEU A 256 -25.91 2.06 7.92
N ASN A 257 -26.05 3.29 7.38
CA ASN A 257 -27.00 4.29 7.88
C ASN A 257 -28.26 4.42 7.00
N GLN A 258 -28.42 3.55 6.00
CA GLN A 258 -29.58 3.50 5.10
C GLN A 258 -30.56 2.45 5.61
#